data_AF-A0A915HWK3-F1
#
_entry.id   AF-A0A915HWK3-F1
#
_cell.length_a   1.000
_cell.length_b   1.000
_cell.length_c   1.000
_cell.angle_alpha   90.00
_cell.angle_beta   90.00
_cell.angle_gamma   90.00
#
_symmetry.space_group_name_H-M   'P 1'
#
loop_
_entity.id
_entity.type
_entity.pdbx_description
1 polymer ?
#
loop_
_entity_poly.entity_id
_entity_poly.type
_entity_poly.pdbx_seq_one_letter_code
_entity_poly.pdbx_strand_id
1 'polypeptide(L)'
;MTVEGLPMEGDLRTLKDFLAQYNRITELCFKDCISDFKSRETNEKETKCIGHCLEKFLKLTQRVSQRFQEYHSLQSENMVAAASVSGPLAPR
;
A
#
# COMPACT_ATOMS: atom_id res chain seq x y z
N MET A 1 -21.45 11.93 -27.73
CA MET A 1 -21.28 11.87 -26.27
C MET A 1 -21.52 10.43 -25.85
N THR A 2 -20.46 9.75 -25.37
CA THR A 2 -20.43 8.50 -24.56
C THR A 2 -21.10 7.26 -25.18
N VAL A 3 -20.49 6.08 -25.33
CA VAL A 3 -19.68 5.30 -24.38
C VAL A 3 -18.88 4.27 -25.20
N GLU A 4 -17.56 4.35 -25.22
CA GLU A 4 -16.69 3.20 -25.54
C GLU A 4 -15.63 3.11 -24.45
N GLY A 5 -15.54 1.94 -23.82
CA GLY A 5 -14.54 1.65 -22.80
C GLY A 5 -15.15 1.25 -21.47
N LEU A 6 -15.67 0.02 -21.37
CA LEU A 6 -15.67 -0.65 -20.08
C LEU A 6 -14.21 -0.70 -19.59
N PRO A 7 -13.93 -0.38 -18.31
CA PRO A 7 -12.58 -0.43 -17.80
C PRO A 7 -12.09 -1.87 -17.90
N MET A 8 -10.89 -2.01 -18.48
CA MET A 8 -10.14 -3.26 -18.46
C MET A 8 -10.15 -3.78 -17.03
N GLU A 9 -10.33 -5.08 -16.86
CA GLU A 9 -10.64 -5.69 -15.57
C GLU A 9 -9.52 -5.45 -14.51
N GLY A 10 -8.28 -5.21 -14.94
CA GLY A 10 -7.16 -4.77 -14.10
C GLY A 10 -7.24 -3.32 -13.60
N ASP A 11 -7.82 -2.42 -14.39
CA ASP A 11 -8.00 -1.00 -14.03
C ASP A 11 -9.09 -0.86 -12.96
N LEU A 12 -10.18 -1.64 -13.10
CA LEU A 12 -11.23 -1.70 -12.08
C LEU A 12 -10.73 -2.25 -10.75
N ARG A 13 -9.84 -3.26 -10.78
CA ARG A 13 -9.19 -3.79 -9.57
C ARG A 13 -8.31 -2.73 -8.90
N THR A 14 -7.47 -2.05 -9.68
CA THR A 14 -6.60 -0.97 -9.18
C THR A 14 -7.40 0.17 -8.55
N LEU A 15 -8.52 0.57 -9.19
CA LEU A 15 -9.42 1.57 -8.63
C LEU A 15 -10.05 1.11 -7.32
N LYS A 16 -10.52 -0.14 -7.24
CA LYS A 16 -11.06 -0.70 -5.99
C LYS A 16 -10.04 -0.68 -4.86
N ASP A 17 -8.81 -1.08 -5.14
CA ASP A 17 -7.73 -1.09 -4.16
C ASP A 17 -7.36 0.33 -3.71
N PHE A 18 -7.38 1.29 -4.64
CA PHE A 18 -7.20 2.71 -4.32
C PHE A 18 -8.29 3.21 -3.37
N LEU A 19 -9.56 2.92 -3.65
CA LEU A 19 -10.68 3.34 -2.79
C LEU A 19 -10.62 2.69 -1.40
N ALA A 20 -10.21 1.41 -1.32
CA ALA A 20 -10.00 0.74 -0.04
C ALA A 20 -8.88 1.42 0.77
N GLN A 21 -7.76 1.79 0.13
CA GLN A 21 -6.69 2.54 0.79
C GLN A 21 -7.14 3.95 1.19
N TYR A 22 -7.89 4.65 0.34
CA TYR A 22 -8.44 5.97 0.64
C TYR A 22 -9.27 5.94 1.94
N ASN A 23 -10.16 4.96 2.07
CA ASN A 23 -10.98 4.80 3.28
C ASN A 23 -10.12 4.53 4.51
N ARG A 24 -9.12 3.65 4.39
CA ARG A 24 -8.20 3.32 5.49
C ARG A 24 -7.41 4.54 5.97
N ILE A 25 -6.85 5.33 5.05
CA ILE A 25 -6.07 6.53 5.39
C ILE A 25 -6.97 7.57 6.03
N THR A 26 -8.17 7.77 5.47
CA THR A 26 -9.15 8.72 6.00
C THR A 26 -9.50 8.38 7.45
N GLU A 27 -9.81 7.12 7.75
CA GLU A 27 -10.12 6.67 9.12
C GLU A 27 -8.93 6.87 10.07
N LEU A 28 -7.72 6.49 9.63
CA LEU A 28 -6.51 6.61 10.44
C LEU A 28 -6.19 8.07 10.76
N CYS A 29 -6.14 8.93 9.76
CA CYS A 29 -5.83 10.34 9.97
C CYS A 29 -6.93 11.06 10.74
N PHE A 30 -8.20 10.68 10.58
CA PHE A 30 -9.26 11.21 11.42
C PHE A 30 -9.05 10.87 12.90
N LYS A 31 -8.80 9.59 13.22
CA LYS A 31 -8.57 9.14 14.61
C LYS A 31 -7.34 9.77 15.25
N ASP A 32 -6.27 9.98 14.48
CA ASP A 32 -5.01 10.48 15.00
C ASP A 32 -4.97 12.02 15.10
N CYS A 33 -5.67 12.73 14.20
CA CYS A 33 -5.55 14.19 14.09
C CYS A 33 -6.77 14.99 14.55
N ILE A 34 -7.98 14.44 14.49
CA ILE A 34 -9.18 15.16 14.93
C ILE A 34 -9.42 14.87 16.40
N SER A 35 -9.30 15.92 17.23
CA SER A 35 -9.35 15.78 18.69
C SER A 35 -10.15 16.88 19.38
N ASP A 36 -10.38 18.02 18.72
CA ASP A 36 -11.22 19.10 19.25
C ASP A 36 -12.58 19.11 18.55
N PHE A 37 -13.65 18.88 19.31
CA PHE A 37 -15.03 18.82 18.82
C PHE A 37 -15.86 20.05 19.19
N LYS A 38 -15.23 21.21 19.44
CA LYS A 38 -15.94 22.45 19.79
C LYS A 38 -16.58 23.16 18.60
N SER A 39 -16.10 22.91 17.38
CA SER A 39 -16.60 23.51 16.13
C SER A 39 -16.80 22.45 15.05
N ARG A 40 -17.65 22.76 14.07
CA ARG A 40 -17.80 21.94 12.86
C ARG A 40 -16.59 22.05 11.94
N GLU A 41 -15.87 23.16 12.00
CA GLU A 41 -14.66 23.39 11.22
C GLU A 41 -13.43 22.85 11.93
N THR A 42 -12.52 22.26 11.16
CA THR A 42 -11.21 21.79 11.64
C THR A 42 -10.28 22.97 11.89
N ASN A 43 -9.60 22.98 13.04
CA ASN A 43 -8.64 24.02 13.37
C ASN A 43 -7.33 23.85 12.57
N GLU A 44 -6.54 24.90 12.41
CA GLU A 44 -5.26 24.88 11.68
C GLU A 44 -4.30 23.77 12.15
N LYS A 45 -4.28 23.48 13.45
CA LYS A 45 -3.45 22.40 14.01
C LYS A 45 -3.88 21.03 13.47
N GLU A 46 -5.18 20.77 13.42
CA GLU A 46 -5.75 19.52 12.92
C GLU A 46 -5.52 19.41 11.41
N THR A 47 -5.74 20.50 10.66
CA THR A 47 -5.47 20.57 9.21
C THR A 47 -4.00 20.27 8.90
N LYS A 48 -3.05 20.87 9.64
CA LYS A 48 -1.62 20.56 9.51
C LYS A 48 -1.31 19.11 9.85
N CYS A 49 -1.91 18.57 10.92
CA CYS A 49 -1.75 17.17 11.30
C CYS A 49 -2.22 16.24 10.18
N ILE A 50 -3.41 16.46 9.60
CA ILE A 50 -3.94 15.65 8.50
C ILE A 50 -3.00 15.65 7.30
N GLY A 51 -2.45 16.82 6.93
CA GLY A 51 -1.47 16.93 5.85
C GLY A 51 -0.22 16.09 6.10
N HIS A 52 0.37 16.19 7.30
CA HIS A 52 1.53 15.38 7.67
C HIS A 52 1.20 13.89 7.80
N CYS A 53 0.00 13.54 8.28
CA CYS A 53 -0.47 12.17 8.42
C CYS A 53 -0.52 11.47 7.06
N LEU A 54 -1.14 12.11 6.06
CA LEU A 54 -1.22 11.61 4.70
C LEU A 54 0.19 11.45 4.10
N GLU A 55 1.03 12.48 4.20
CA GLU A 55 2.39 12.44 3.66
C GLU A 55 3.22 11.31 4.30
N LYS A 56 3.13 11.16 5.63
CA LYS A 56 3.79 10.10 6.38
C LYS A 56 3.29 8.73 5.95
N PHE A 57 1.99 8.55 5.81
CA PHE A 57 1.40 7.29 5.35
C PHE A 57 1.93 6.90 3.97
N LEU A 58 1.89 7.82 3.00
CA LEU A 58 2.34 7.54 1.63
C LEU A 58 3.82 7.19 1.58
N LYS A 59 4.67 7.96 2.27
CA LYS A 59 6.11 7.68 2.37
C LYS A 59 6.39 6.33 3.04
N LEU A 60 5.63 6.00 4.08
CA LEU A 60 5.76 4.72 4.78
C LEU A 60 5.37 3.55 3.86
N THR A 61 4.21 3.62 3.20
CA THR A 61 3.73 2.59 2.29
C THR A 61 4.73 2.33 1.16
N GLN A 62 5.32 3.40 0.59
CA GLN A 62 6.37 3.26 -0.42
C GLN A 62 7.63 2.57 0.14
N ARG A 63 8.11 2.99 1.31
CA ARG A 63 9.30 2.40 1.94
C ARG A 63 9.08 0.94 2.31
N VAL A 64 7.92 0.60 2.86
CA VAL A 64 7.55 -0.79 3.20
C VAL A 64 7.48 -1.65 1.94
N SER A 65 6.85 -1.15 0.87
CA SER A 65 6.79 -1.84 -0.42
C SER A 65 8.20 -2.12 -0.97
N GLN A 66 9.10 -1.14 -0.91
CA GLN A 66 10.49 -1.33 -1.34
C GLN A 66 11.18 -2.46 -0.56
N ARG A 67 11.11 -2.44 0.78
CA ARG A 67 11.75 -3.47 1.62
C ARG A 67 11.11 -4.84 1.44
N PHE A 68 9.80 -4.89 1.22
CA PHE A 68 9.11 -6.13 0.92
C PHE A 68 9.58 -6.75 -0.41
N GLN A 69 9.75 -5.93 -1.44
CA GLN A 69 10.28 -6.38 -2.73
C GLN A 69 11.72 -6.90 -2.61
N GLU A 70 12.59 -6.17 -1.90
CA GLU A 70 13.97 -6.59 -1.61
C GLU A 70 14.01 -7.93 -0.87
N TYR A 71 13.15 -8.12 0.13
CA TYR A 71 13.08 -9.39 0.87
C TYR A 71 12.61 -10.54 -0.01
N HIS A 72 11.57 -10.30 -0.82
CA HIS A 72 11.02 -11.32 -1.70
C HIS A 72 12.02 -11.75 -2.79
N SER A 73 12.82 -10.83 -3.33
CA SER A 73 13.87 -11.17 -4.31
C SER A 73 14.95 -12.06 -3.68
N LEU A 74 15.44 -11.71 -2.49
CA LEU A 74 16.44 -12.51 -1.77
C LEU A 74 15.92 -13.92 -1.44
N GLN A 75 14.66 -14.03 -1.04
CA GLN A 75 14.04 -15.33 -0.79
C GLN A 75 13.95 -16.16 -2.08
N SER A 76 13.53 -15.55 -3.19
CA SER A 76 13.47 -16.22 -4.48
C SER A 76 14.85 -16.72 -4.92
N GLU A 77 15.91 -15.92 -4.78
CA GLU A 77 17.28 -16.31 -5.09
C GLU A 77 17.74 -17.50 -4.23
N ASN A 78 17.48 -17.46 -2.93
CA ASN A 78 17.79 -18.56 -2.02
C ASN A 78 17.01 -19.84 -2.33
N MET A 79 15.74 -19.71 -2.76
CA MET A 79 14.93 -20.85 -3.21
C MET A 79 15.47 -21.47 -4.50
N VAL A 80 15.91 -20.65 -5.45
CA VAL A 80 16.54 -21.13 -6.69
C VAL A 80 17.89 -21.80 -6.41
N ALA A 81 18.68 -21.27 -5.48
CA ALA A 81 19.94 -21.88 -5.05
C ALA A 81 19.72 -23.21 -4.28
N ALA A 82 18.67 -23.32 -3.46
CA ALA A 82 18.31 -24.57 -2.80
C ALA A 82 17.79 -25.64 -3.79
N ALA A 83 17.09 -25.21 -4.85
CA ALA A 83 16.64 -26.10 -5.92
C ALA A 83 17.79 -26.61 -6.79
N SER A 84 18.83 -25.82 -7.05
CA SER A 84 20.00 -26.26 -7.81
C SER A 84 20.93 -27.21 -7.03
N VAL A 85 20.88 -27.18 -5.69
CA VAL A 85 21.60 -28.14 -4.82
C VAL A 85 20.86 -29.48 -4.71
N SER A 86 19.56 -29.54 -5.07
CA SER A 86 18.73 -30.74 -4.97
C SER A 86 18.36 -31.36 -6.34
N GLY A 87 19.36 -31.79 -7.12
CA GLY A 87 19.17 -32.93 -8.04
C GLY A 87 20.27 -33.16 -9.10
N PRO A 88 20.50 -34.41 -9.56
CA PRO A 88 19.75 -35.62 -9.24
C PRO A 88 20.53 -36.60 -8.34
N LEU A 89 19.78 -37.31 -7.49
CA LEU A 89 20.18 -38.60 -6.94
C LEU A 89 20.56 -39.49 -8.14
N ALA A 90 21.79 -39.99 -8.18
CA ALA A 90 22.23 -40.95 -9.21
C ALA A 90 21.40 -42.23 -9.09
N PRO A 91 20.60 -42.63 -10.11
CA PRO A 91 20.15 -44.00 -10.17
C PRO A 91 21.35 -44.87 -10.53
N ARG A 92 21.47 -45.95 -9.74
CA ARG A 92 22.48 -47.02 -9.75
C ARG A 92 23.17 -47.32 -11.07
#